data_AF-A0AAV2RFK7-F1
#
_entry.id   AF-A0AAV2RFK7-F1
#
_cell.length_a   1.000
_cell.length_b   1.000
_cell.length_c   1.000
_cell.angle_alpha   90.00
_cell.angle_beta   90.00
_cell.angle_gamma   90.00
#
_symmetry.space_group_name_H-M   'P 1'
#
loop_
_entity.id
_entity.type
_entity.pdbx_description
1 polymer ?
#
loop_
_entity_poly.entity_id
_entity_poly.type
_entity_poly.pdbx_seq_one_letter_code
_entity_poly.pdbx_strand_id
1 'polypeptide(L)'
;AKETASWSLNDLLLFLLTSQFEPLESATFIRLTQKALCLILLASGRRIGEIANLTRNYEEIVSPPSISLIWAPEFVPKHHTPTFQSCYPSIDYLNSKVASDRLLCPVR
;
A
#
# COMPACT_ATOMS: atom_id res chain seq x y z
N ALA A 1 11.19 -17.48 -27.43
CA ALA A 1 10.60 -16.32 -26.73
C ALA A 1 11.18 -16.30 -25.31
N LYS A 2 11.53 -15.13 -24.77
CA LYS A 2 12.02 -15.04 -23.37
C LYS A 2 10.82 -15.31 -22.46
N GLU A 3 10.88 -16.36 -21.64
CA GLU A 3 9.82 -16.63 -20.66
C GLU A 3 9.70 -15.42 -19.74
N THR A 4 8.60 -14.68 -19.89
CA THR A 4 8.19 -13.66 -18.92
C THR A 4 7.57 -14.40 -17.76
N ALA A 5 8.15 -14.24 -16.56
CA ALA A 5 7.58 -14.78 -15.33
C ALA A 5 6.10 -14.39 -15.24
N SER A 6 5.21 -15.39 -15.21
CA SER A 6 3.78 -15.18 -14.97
C SER A 6 3.56 -15.01 -13.47
N TRP A 7 2.95 -13.91 -13.07
CA TRP A 7 2.59 -13.63 -11.69
C TRP A 7 1.06 -13.58 -11.59
N SER A 8 0.53 -14.14 -10.51
CA SER A 8 -0.91 -14.18 -10.20
C SER A 8 -1.18 -13.25 -9.03
N LEU A 9 -2.02 -12.24 -9.24
CA LEU A 9 -2.45 -11.34 -8.18
C LEU A 9 -3.15 -12.12 -7.05
N ASN A 10 -3.98 -13.09 -7.41
CA ASN A 10 -4.68 -13.90 -6.42
C ASN A 10 -3.71 -14.70 -5.55
N ASP A 11 -2.69 -15.32 -6.14
CA ASP A 11 -1.71 -16.11 -5.37
C ASP A 11 -0.89 -15.21 -4.44
N LEU A 12 -0.57 -13.99 -4.88
CA LEU A 12 0.10 -12.99 -4.06
C LEU A 12 -0.78 -12.53 -2.88
N LEU A 13 -2.06 -12.25 -3.12
CA LEU A 13 -2.99 -11.87 -2.06
C LEU A 13 -3.19 -13.01 -1.06
N LEU A 14 -3.34 -14.25 -1.53
CA LEU A 14 -3.42 -15.45 -0.68
C LEU A 14 -2.13 -15.63 0.14
N PHE A 15 -0.96 -15.34 -0.44
CA PHE A 15 0.31 -15.39 0.28
C PHE A 15 0.37 -14.35 1.42
N LEU A 16 -0.15 -13.13 1.20
CA LEU A 16 -0.22 -12.08 2.24
C LEU A 16 -1.21 -12.38 3.36
N LEU A 17 -2.11 -13.34 3.17
CA LEU A 17 -3.05 -13.85 4.18
C LEU A 17 -2.45 -14.95 5.07
N THR A 18 -1.23 -15.40 4.79
CA THR A 18 -0.60 -16.48 5.56
C THR A 18 -0.16 -16.03 6.96
N SER A 19 0.11 -16.99 7.83
CA SER A 19 0.63 -16.77 9.19
C SER A 19 2.01 -16.11 9.24
N GLN A 20 2.68 -15.89 8.11
CA GLN A 20 3.91 -15.10 8.08
C GLN A 20 3.66 -13.61 8.32
N PHE A 21 2.43 -13.16 8.04
CA PHE A 21 2.04 -11.75 8.09
C PHE A 21 0.87 -11.50 9.06
N GLU A 22 0.34 -12.54 9.67
CA GLU A 22 -0.78 -12.50 10.62
C GLU A 22 -0.53 -13.47 11.78
N PRO A 23 -1.05 -13.19 13.00
CA PRO A 23 -1.75 -11.96 13.37
C PRO A 23 -0.76 -10.80 13.57
N LEU A 24 -1.18 -9.57 13.24
CA LEU A 24 -0.32 -8.36 13.21
C LEU A 24 0.46 -8.15 14.51
N GLU A 25 -0.13 -8.53 15.65
CA GLU A 25 0.41 -8.38 16.99
C GLU A 25 1.66 -9.25 17.23
N SER A 26 1.80 -10.34 16.46
CA SER A 26 2.90 -11.31 16.60
C SER A 26 3.84 -11.38 15.40
N ALA A 27 3.42 -10.84 14.25
CA ALA A 27 4.24 -10.81 13.05
C ALA A 27 5.44 -9.88 13.22
N THR A 28 6.59 -10.27 12.66
CA THR A 28 7.80 -9.44 12.78
C THR A 28 7.65 -8.13 12.01
N PHE A 29 8.25 -7.06 12.52
CA PHE A 29 8.22 -5.75 11.87
C PHE A 29 8.63 -5.78 10.39
N ILE A 30 9.61 -6.62 10.04
CA ILE A 30 10.07 -6.80 8.65
C ILE A 30 8.94 -7.38 7.77
N ARG A 31 8.22 -8.39 8.26
CA ARG A 31 7.09 -8.99 7.53
C ARG A 31 5.93 -8.01 7.39
N LEU A 32 5.61 -7.28 8.46
CA LEU A 32 4.59 -6.23 8.42
C LEU A 32 4.93 -5.15 7.40
N THR A 33 6.19 -4.71 7.37
CA THR A 33 6.69 -3.74 6.39
C THR A 33 6.57 -4.26 4.96
N GLN A 34 6.98 -5.51 4.72
CA GLN A 34 6.86 -6.16 3.40
C GLN A 34 5.40 -6.23 2.93
N LYS A 35 4.48 -6.65 3.81
CA LYS A 35 3.05 -6.70 3.50
C LYS A 35 2.49 -5.32 3.20
N ALA A 36 2.75 -4.33 4.05
CA ALA A 36 2.29 -2.97 3.85
C ALA A 36 2.79 -2.38 2.53
N LEU A 37 4.10 -2.50 2.24
CA LEU A 37 4.67 -2.03 0.97
C LEU A 37 4.07 -2.73 -0.25
N CYS A 38 3.85 -4.04 -0.16
CA CYS A 38 3.23 -4.80 -1.25
C CYS A 38 1.79 -4.33 -1.52
N LEU A 39 1.00 -4.13 -0.46
CA LEU A 39 -0.37 -3.63 -0.59
C LEU A 39 -0.41 -2.19 -1.12
N ILE A 40 0.49 -1.31 -0.67
CA ILE A 40 0.63 0.06 -1.19
C ILE A 40 1.01 0.05 -2.68
N LEU A 41 1.96 -0.80 -3.08
CA LEU A 41 2.34 -0.98 -4.48
C LEU A 41 1.14 -1.37 -5.35
N LEU A 42 0.37 -2.37 -4.89
CA LEU A 42 -0.80 -2.88 -5.61
C LEU A 42 -1.93 -1.85 -5.68
N ALA A 43 -2.27 -1.21 -4.55
CA ALA A 43 -3.39 -0.29 -4.46
C ALA A 43 -3.13 1.04 -5.18
N SER A 44 -1.90 1.55 -5.10
CA SER A 44 -1.56 2.86 -5.65
C SER A 44 -1.22 2.83 -7.14
N GLY A 45 -0.84 1.66 -7.68
CA GLY A 45 -0.33 1.53 -9.05
C GLY A 45 0.93 2.38 -9.32
N ARG A 46 1.60 2.86 -8.27
CA ARG A 46 2.72 3.79 -8.36
C ARG A 46 4.03 3.07 -8.63
N ARG A 47 4.98 3.77 -9.26
CA ARG A 47 6.31 3.23 -9.51
C ARG A 47 7.09 3.13 -8.20
N ILE A 48 8.05 2.21 -8.15
CA ILE A 48 8.95 2.03 -6.99
C ILE A 48 9.66 3.33 -6.58
N GLY A 49 10.07 4.15 -7.55
CA GLY A 49 10.71 5.44 -7.29
C GLY A 49 9.76 6.48 -6.70
N GLU A 50 8.45 6.40 -6.95
CA GLU A 50 7.46 7.28 -6.31
C GLU A 50 7.27 6.82 -4.86
N ILE A 51 7.08 5.52 -4.64
CA ILE A 51 6.89 4.94 -3.30
C ILE A 51 8.10 5.18 -2.40
N ALA A 52 9.32 5.13 -2.95
CA ALA A 52 10.55 5.44 -2.21
C ALA A 52 10.62 6.90 -1.73
N ASN A 53 9.81 7.80 -2.30
CA ASN A 53 9.71 9.21 -1.91
C ASN A 53 8.47 9.51 -1.07
N LEU A 54 7.75 8.49 -0.59
CA LEU A 54 6.77 8.67 0.48
C LEU A 54 7.51 8.98 1.79
N THR A 55 7.03 9.98 2.50
CA THR A 55 7.52 10.27 3.85
C THR A 55 7.00 9.25 4.85
N ARG A 56 7.58 9.26 6.05
CA ARG A 56 7.03 8.55 7.21
C ARG A 56 5.84 9.29 7.84
N ASN A 57 5.58 10.52 7.39
CA ASN A 57 4.47 11.31 7.88
C ASN A 57 3.20 10.88 7.13
N TYR A 58 2.10 10.89 7.86
CA TYR A 58 0.78 10.60 7.32
C TYR A 58 -0.21 11.58 7.90
N GLU A 59 -1.30 11.79 7.18
CA GLU A 59 -2.46 12.56 7.65
C GLU A 59 -3.63 11.59 7.87
N GLU A 60 -4.22 11.64 9.05
CA GLU A 60 -5.49 10.96 9.34
C GLU A 60 -6.64 11.87 8.93
N ILE A 61 -7.48 11.38 8.02
CA ILE A 61 -8.72 12.04 7.61
C ILE A 61 -9.85 11.38 8.39
N VAL A 62 -10.64 12.18 9.11
CA VAL A 62 -11.66 11.66 10.04
C VAL A 62 -12.97 11.32 9.32
N SER A 63 -13.25 11.94 8.17
CA SER A 63 -14.51 11.75 7.44
C SER A 63 -14.34 11.93 5.93
N PRO A 64 -14.34 10.84 5.13
CA PRO A 64 -14.34 9.43 5.57
C PRO A 64 -13.02 9.04 6.24
N PRO A 65 -13.04 8.06 7.18
CA PRO A 65 -11.84 7.59 7.86
C PRO A 65 -10.85 7.04 6.82
N SER A 66 -9.69 7.68 6.68
CA SER A 66 -8.61 7.26 5.79
C SER A 66 -7.27 7.78 6.26
N ILE A 67 -6.19 7.16 5.78
CA ILE A 67 -4.81 7.60 6.03
C ILE A 67 -4.21 8.03 4.70
N SER A 68 -3.80 9.29 4.59
CA SER A 68 -3.09 9.83 3.44
C SER A 68 -1.58 9.82 3.69
N LEU A 69 -0.82 9.25 2.75
CA LEU A 69 0.64 9.23 2.81
C LEU A 69 1.20 10.47 2.11
N ILE A 70 2.08 11.19 2.79
CA ILE A 70 2.59 12.47 2.29
C ILE A 70 3.86 12.25 1.46
N TRP A 71 3.93 12.86 0.28
CA TRP A 71 5.16 12.93 -0.52
C TRP A 71 6.25 13.75 0.19
N ALA A 72 7.53 13.40 -0.03
CA ALA A 72 8.63 14.23 0.44
C ALA A 72 8.54 15.64 -0.19
N PRO A 73 8.89 16.73 0.54
CA PRO A 73 8.76 18.09 0.02
C PRO A 73 9.49 18.32 -1.31
N GLU A 74 10.62 17.63 -1.50
CA GLU A 74 11.47 17.73 -2.69
C GLU A 74 11.04 16.78 -3.83
N PHE A 75 10.00 15.97 -3.62
CA PHE A 75 9.62 14.94 -4.59
C PHE A 75 8.94 15.58 -5.81
N VAL A 76 9.52 15.34 -6.98
CA VAL A 76 8.94 15.71 -8.28
C VAL A 76 8.57 14.43 -9.04
N PRO A 77 7.26 14.13 -9.23
CA PRO A 77 6.86 12.97 -10.00
C PRO A 77 7.30 13.11 -11.46
N LYS A 78 7.62 11.99 -12.12
CA LYS A 78 8.08 12.01 -13.53
C LYS A 78 7.14 12.70 -14.50
N HIS A 79 5.85 12.73 -14.18
CA HIS A 79 4.80 13.35 -14.98
C HIS A 79 4.29 14.66 -14.37
N HIS A 80 5.12 15.34 -13.57
CA HIS A 80 4.79 16.65 -13.00
C HIS A 80 4.63 17.68 -14.13
N THR A 81 3.39 17.97 -14.50
CA THR A 81 3.06 19.06 -15.41
C THR A 81 2.38 20.16 -14.59
N PRO A 82 2.41 21.43 -15.04
CA PRO A 82 1.75 22.53 -14.31
C PRO A 82 0.27 22.29 -14.01
N THR A 83 -0.38 21.40 -14.76
CA THR A 83 -1.79 21.01 -14.64
C THR A 83 -2.01 19.68 -13.92
N PHE A 84 -0.96 18.89 -13.65
CA PHE A 84 -1.04 17.59 -12.99
C PHE A 84 -0.14 17.55 -11.76
N GLN A 85 -0.77 17.62 -10.60
CA GLN A 85 -0.13 17.36 -9.32
C GLN A 85 -0.50 15.95 -8.88
N SER A 86 0.49 15.15 -8.49
CA SER A 86 0.22 13.80 -7.99
C SER A 86 -0.56 13.89 -6.69
N CYS A 87 -1.79 13.41 -6.66
CA CYS A 87 -2.54 13.27 -5.40
C CYS A 87 -1.74 12.44 -4.40
N TYR A 88 -1.86 12.78 -3.12
CA TYR A 88 -1.35 11.93 -2.05
C TYR A 88 -2.06 10.57 -2.11
N PRO A 89 -1.34 9.45 -2.09
CA PRO A 89 -1.98 8.14 -2.02
C PRO A 89 -2.64 7.99 -0.65
N SER A 90 -3.92 7.66 -0.66
CA SER A 90 -4.70 7.39 0.55
C SER A 90 -5.05 5.92 0.67
N ILE A 91 -5.16 5.45 1.91
CA ILE A 91 -5.68 4.13 2.26
C ILE A 91 -6.95 4.34 3.07
N ASP A 92 -8.07 3.94 2.50
CA ASP A 92 -9.37 4.02 3.19
C ASP A 92 -9.49 2.89 4.22
N TYR A 93 -10.20 3.17 5.32
CA TYR A 93 -10.58 2.12 6.26
C TYR A 93 -11.55 1.15 5.58
N LEU A 94 -11.20 -0.13 5.57
CA LEU A 94 -12.05 -1.15 4.96
C LEU A 94 -13.12 -1.64 5.94
N ASN A 95 -14.35 -1.15 5.77
CA ASN A 95 -15.51 -1.67 6.48
C ASN A 95 -16.09 -2.93 5.78
N SER A 96 -15.28 -3.98 5.63
CA SER A 96 -15.77 -5.27 5.10
C SER A 96 -16.41 -6.10 6.22
N LYS A 97 -17.52 -6.77 5.89
CA LYS A 97 -18.16 -7.77 6.77
C LYS A 97 -17.45 -9.13 6.70
N VAL A 98 -16.60 -9.35 5.71
CA VAL A 98 -15.85 -10.59 5.54
C VAL A 98 -14.52 -10.47 6.30
N ALA A 99 -14.29 -11.39 7.24
CA ALA A 99 -13.12 -11.33 8.12
C ALA A 99 -11.79 -11.43 7.37
N SER A 100 -11.73 -12.21 6.28
CA SER A 100 -10.52 -12.36 5.46
C SER A 100 -10.10 -11.06 4.77
N ASP A 101 -11.06 -10.24 4.33
CA ASP A 101 -10.74 -8.98 3.64
C ASP A 101 -10.07 -7.98 4.57
N ARG A 102 -10.44 -8.02 5.87
CA ARG A 102 -9.82 -7.19 6.92
C ARG A 102 -8.35 -7.53 7.13
N LEU A 103 -7.91 -8.74 6.78
CA LEU A 103 -6.50 -9.13 6.86
C LEU A 103 -5.67 -8.51 5.73
N LEU A 104 -6.29 -8.07 4.64
CA LEU A 104 -5.62 -7.34 3.56
C LEU A 104 -5.72 -5.82 3.71
N CYS A 105 -6.40 -5.35 4.75
CA CYS A 105 -6.44 -3.94 5.09
C CYS A 105 -5.42 -3.66 6.21
N PRO A 106 -4.39 -2.84 5.95
CA PRO A 106 -3.45 -2.44 7.00
C PRO A 106 -4.08 -1.47 8.01
N VAL A 107 -5.25 -0.90 7.68
CA VAL A 107 -5.98 0.08 8.49
C VAL A 107 -7.31 -0.54 8.93
N ARG A 108 -7.24 -1.43 9.94
CA ARG A 108 -8.35 -2.27 10.43
C ARG A 108 -8.70 -1.99 11.88
#